data_AF-A0A2H0CP35-F1
#
_entry.id   AF-A0A2H0CP35-F1
#
_cell.length_a   1.000
_cell.length_b   1.000
_cell.length_c   1.000
_cell.angle_alpha   90.00
_cell.angle_beta   90.00
_cell.angle_gamma   90.00
#
_symmetry.space_group_name_H-M   'P 1'
#
loop_
_entity.id
_entity.type
_entity.pdbx_description
1 polymer ?
#
loop_
_entity_poly.entity_id
_entity_poly.type
_entity_poly.pdbx_seq_one_letter_code
_entity_poly.pdbx_strand_id
1 'polypeptide(L)'
;MDYKTIFIVDPIRGERIHLAKFLSEEIFTVMTFVSPNDCFKKSDLISCDLMVFVPRKEKNEIKHLMNIKKKFRKIPVIFLLTDEFPDIILAEITANGFPNVYKASNNEKVREIMLGILAEEGLPPRTEVPHPVPISQEVQSALSPRPE
;
A
#
# COMPACT_ATOMS: atom_id res chain seq x y z
N MET A 1 9.68 6.28 18.27
CA MET A 1 8.58 6.15 17.29
C MET A 1 9.05 5.09 16.32
N ASP A 2 8.60 3.85 16.48
CA ASP A 2 8.98 2.76 15.58
C ASP A 2 8.13 2.89 14.33
N TYR A 3 8.68 3.52 13.29
CA TYR A 3 8.01 3.64 12.01
C TYR A 3 7.79 2.24 11.41
N LYS A 4 6.53 1.86 11.17
CA LYS A 4 6.25 0.63 10.43
C LYS A 4 6.61 0.82 8.97
N THR A 5 7.22 -0.19 8.38
CA THR A 5 7.73 -0.16 7.01
C THR A 5 6.92 -1.08 6.11
N ILE A 6 6.45 -0.52 4.99
CA ILE A 6 5.62 -1.20 4.00
C ILE A 6 6.41 -1.37 2.71
N PHE A 7 6.46 -2.59 2.18
CA PHE A 7 7.10 -2.89 0.91
C PHE A 7 6.04 -3.07 -0.17
N ILE A 8 6.09 -2.25 -1.22
CA ILE A 8 5.24 -2.40 -2.41
C ILE A 8 6.04 -3.07 -3.50
N VAL A 9 5.53 -4.20 -4.01
CA VAL A 9 6.16 -4.99 -5.06
C VAL A 9 5.26 -5.00 -6.30
N ASP A 10 5.61 -4.18 -7.28
CA ASP A 10 4.92 -4.12 -8.57
C ASP A 10 5.96 -3.81 -9.66
N PRO A 11 6.08 -4.58 -10.74
CA PRO A 11 7.00 -4.24 -11.81
C PRO A 11 6.63 -2.93 -12.56
N ILE A 12 5.37 -2.49 -12.52
CA ILE A 12 4.90 -1.30 -13.24
C ILE A 12 5.22 -0.04 -12.45
N ARG A 13 6.20 0.75 -12.93
CA ARG A 13 6.68 1.95 -12.22
C ARG A 13 5.59 2.97 -11.91
N GLY A 14 4.72 3.27 -12.87
CA GLY A 14 3.67 4.30 -12.73
C GLY A 14 2.68 3.94 -11.63
N GLU A 15 2.14 2.72 -11.67
CA GLU A 15 1.19 2.20 -10.69
C GLU A 15 1.84 2.05 -9.31
N ARG A 16 3.07 1.55 -9.25
CA ARG A 16 3.84 1.44 -8.00
C ARG A 16 4.03 2.78 -7.30
N ILE A 17 4.40 3.83 -8.05
CA ILE A 17 4.59 5.18 -7.50
C ILE A 17 3.24 5.77 -7.04
N HIS A 18 2.18 5.53 -7.82
CA HIS A 18 0.84 5.99 -7.46
C HIS A 18 0.36 5.35 -6.15
N LEU A 19 0.50 4.04 -6.01
CA LEU A 19 0.17 3.32 -4.78
C LEU A 19 1.03 3.77 -3.60
N ALA A 20 2.33 3.99 -3.82
CA ALA A 20 3.22 4.46 -2.77
C ALA A 20 2.79 5.84 -2.24
N LYS A 21 2.49 6.79 -3.14
CA LYS A 21 1.96 8.10 -2.75
C LYS A 21 0.62 8.00 -2.03
N PHE A 22 -0.23 7.08 -2.44
CA PHE A 22 -1.54 6.86 -1.84
C PHE A 22 -1.45 6.30 -0.41
N LEU A 23 -0.48 5.42 -0.15
CA LEU A 23 -0.26 4.79 1.16
C LEU A 23 0.72 5.58 2.05
N SER A 24 1.45 6.54 1.50
CA SER A 24 2.34 7.41 2.26
C SER A 24 1.54 8.30 3.20
N GLU A 25 1.60 7.97 4.49
CA GLU A 25 1.13 8.78 5.61
C GLU A 25 2.31 9.08 6.54
N GLU A 26 2.22 10.09 7.40
CA GLU A 26 3.32 10.55 8.27
C GLU A 26 3.84 9.46 9.24
N ILE A 27 3.06 8.39 9.44
CA ILE A 27 3.35 7.29 10.37
C ILE A 27 3.99 6.06 9.71
N PHE A 28 4.01 5.98 8.37
CA PHE A 28 4.49 4.79 7.64
C PHE A 28 5.64 5.09 6.70
N THR A 29 6.65 4.24 6.71
CA THR A 29 7.72 4.27 5.70
C THR A 29 7.33 3.35 4.55
N VAL A 30 7.15 3.91 3.35
CA VAL A 30 6.83 3.14 2.14
C VAL A 30 8.07 2.96 1.28
N MET A 31 8.43 1.72 1.00
CA MET A 31 9.48 1.37 0.04
C MET A 31 8.89 0.63 -1.16
N THR A 32 9.50 0.80 -2.33
CA THR A 32 8.98 0.23 -3.56
C THR A 32 10.03 -0.63 -4.26
N PHE A 33 9.60 -1.78 -4.78
CA PHE A 33 10.44 -2.79 -5.40
C PHE A 33 9.81 -3.28 -6.70
N VAL A 34 10.67 -3.74 -7.62
CA VAL A 34 10.24 -4.33 -8.90
C VAL A 34 9.94 -5.82 -8.72
N SER A 35 10.70 -6.51 -7.85
CA SER A 35 10.57 -7.94 -7.62
C SER A 35 10.61 -8.31 -6.13
N PRO A 36 9.98 -9.44 -5.72
CA PRO A 36 10.07 -9.97 -4.35
C PRO A 36 11.49 -10.28 -3.91
N ASN A 37 12.34 -10.67 -4.87
CA ASN A 37 13.73 -11.01 -4.58
C ASN A 37 14.54 -9.76 -4.17
N ASP A 38 14.20 -8.58 -4.72
CA ASP A 38 14.90 -7.33 -4.39
C ASP A 38 14.56 -6.84 -2.98
N CYS A 39 13.35 -7.13 -2.49
CA CYS A 39 12.87 -6.74 -1.17
C CYS A 39 13.81 -7.19 -0.05
N PHE A 40 14.44 -8.35 -0.21
CA PHE A 40 15.15 -9.03 0.87
C PHE A 40 16.66 -9.17 0.66
N LYS A 41 17.23 -8.50 -0.36
CA LYS A 41 18.69 -8.49 -0.61
C LYS A 41 19.48 -7.83 0.53
N LYS A 42 18.89 -6.89 1.26
CA LYS A 42 19.48 -6.17 2.39
C LYS A 42 18.59 -6.23 3.63
N SER A 43 18.06 -7.42 3.95
CA SER A 43 17.09 -7.62 5.04
C SER A 43 17.58 -7.17 6.42
N ASP A 44 18.88 -6.98 6.59
CA ASP A 44 19.48 -6.67 7.88
C ASP A 44 19.53 -5.15 8.15
N LEU A 45 19.19 -4.33 7.14
CA LEU A 45 19.19 -2.86 7.24
C LEU A 45 17.79 -2.27 7.38
N ILE A 46 16.75 -2.96 6.87
CA ILE A 46 15.39 -2.44 6.85
C ILE A 46 14.42 -3.59 7.15
N SER A 47 13.63 -3.44 8.21
CA SER A 47 12.54 -4.36 8.54
C SER A 47 11.36 -4.14 7.59
N CYS A 48 10.62 -5.20 7.31
CA CYS A 48 9.38 -5.14 6.53
C CYS A 48 8.25 -5.63 7.43
N ASP A 49 7.33 -4.74 7.76
CA ASP A 49 6.18 -5.03 8.62
C ASP A 49 4.97 -5.50 7.81
N LEU A 50 4.86 -5.05 6.56
CA LEU A 50 3.79 -5.42 5.63
C LEU A 50 4.31 -5.41 4.19
N MET A 51 3.89 -6.38 3.39
CA MET A 51 4.18 -6.39 1.94
C MET A 51 2.89 -6.30 1.14
N VAL A 52 2.83 -5.33 0.22
CA VAL A 52 1.80 -5.27 -0.82
C VAL A 52 2.38 -5.84 -2.10
N PHE A 53 1.84 -6.96 -2.57
CA PHE A 53 2.30 -7.66 -3.76
C PHE A 53 1.25 -7.54 -4.87
N VAL A 54 1.69 -7.04 -6.04
CA VAL A 54 0.85 -6.93 -7.23
C VAL A 54 1.27 -8.03 -8.23
N PRO A 55 0.48 -9.10 -8.38
CA PRO A 55 0.74 -10.11 -9.39
C PRO A 55 0.54 -9.53 -10.78
N ARG A 56 1.50 -9.79 -11.68
CA ARG A 56 1.46 -9.39 -13.09
C ARG A 56 1.86 -10.58 -13.93
N LYS A 57 1.11 -10.85 -14.99
CA LYS A 57 1.41 -11.96 -15.91
C LYS A 57 2.80 -11.74 -16.53
N GLU A 58 3.60 -12.81 -16.65
CA GLU A 58 4.94 -12.82 -17.27
C GLU A 58 6.04 -11.95 -16.63
N LYS A 59 5.69 -11.05 -15.70
CA LYS A 59 6.65 -10.13 -15.05
C LYS A 59 6.84 -10.44 -13.58
N ASN A 60 5.74 -10.66 -12.85
CA ASN A 60 5.76 -10.80 -11.40
C ASN A 60 4.72 -11.81 -10.95
N GLU A 61 5.00 -13.09 -11.23
CA GLU A 61 4.11 -14.19 -10.89
C GLU A 61 4.18 -14.56 -9.41
N ILE A 62 3.09 -15.13 -8.90
CA ILE A 62 2.97 -15.63 -7.50
C ILE A 62 4.06 -16.68 -7.20
N LYS A 63 4.53 -17.44 -8.20
CA LYS A 63 5.64 -18.38 -8.05
C LYS A 63 6.92 -17.72 -7.55
N HIS A 64 7.21 -16.49 -8.01
CA HIS A 64 8.38 -15.74 -7.54
C HIS A 64 8.25 -15.38 -6.06
N LEU A 65 7.03 -15.08 -5.60
CA LEU A 65 6.76 -14.88 -4.19
C LEU A 65 6.92 -16.18 -3.39
N MET A 66 6.44 -17.33 -3.89
CA MET A 66 6.59 -18.62 -3.21
C MET A 66 8.05 -19.05 -3.01
N ASN A 67 8.97 -18.53 -3.82
CA ASN A 67 10.40 -18.84 -3.74
C ASN A 67 11.18 -18.04 -2.66
N ILE A 68 10.55 -17.09 -1.97
CA ILE A 68 11.25 -16.32 -0.93
C ILE A 68 11.64 -17.19 0.27
N LYS A 69 12.68 -16.77 0.99
CA LYS A 69 13.18 -17.46 2.20
C LYS A 69 12.07 -17.56 3.25
N LYS A 70 11.96 -18.72 3.92
CA LYS A 70 10.94 -19.00 4.94
C LYS A 70 10.83 -17.92 6.04
N LYS A 71 11.95 -17.30 6.42
CA LYS A 71 11.97 -16.23 7.44
C LYS A 71 11.08 -15.03 7.09
N PHE A 72 10.91 -14.73 5.80
CA PHE A 72 10.10 -13.60 5.33
C PHE A 72 8.63 -13.95 5.09
N ARG A 73 8.28 -15.24 5.05
CA ARG A 73 6.89 -15.66 4.82
C ARG A 73 5.95 -15.34 5.98
N LYS A 74 6.51 -15.06 7.17
CA LYS A 74 5.75 -14.61 8.34
C LYS A 74 5.21 -13.18 8.20
N ILE A 75 5.78 -12.38 7.30
CA ILE A 75 5.35 -11.01 7.05
C ILE A 75 3.95 -11.06 6.42
N PRO A 76 2.99 -10.26 6.91
CA PRO A 76 1.68 -10.11 6.28
C PRO A 76 1.79 -9.67 4.82
N VAL A 77 1.04 -10.33 3.94
CA VAL A 77 1.01 -10.03 2.50
C VAL A 77 -0.39 -9.63 2.05
N ILE A 78 -0.50 -8.46 1.42
CA ILE A 78 -1.72 -8.03 0.73
C ILE A 78 -1.51 -8.23 -0.77
N PHE A 79 -2.36 -9.03 -1.40
CA PHE A 79 -2.42 -9.17 -2.84
C PHE A 79 -3.38 -8.14 -3.43
N LEU A 80 -2.84 -7.18 -4.18
CA LEU A 80 -3.65 -6.25 -4.96
C LEU A 80 -4.00 -6.90 -6.30
N LEU A 81 -5.25 -7.32 -6.43
CA LEU A 81 -5.77 -7.96 -7.64
C LEU A 81 -5.89 -6.93 -8.76
N THR A 82 -5.64 -7.38 -9.99
CA THR A 82 -5.72 -6.56 -11.19
C THR A 82 -6.56 -7.28 -12.24
N ASP A 83 -6.96 -6.63 -13.32
CA ASP A 83 -7.74 -7.29 -14.39
C ASP A 83 -6.96 -8.48 -15.01
N GLU A 84 -5.63 -8.44 -14.97
CA GLU A 84 -4.76 -9.54 -15.39
C GLU A 84 -4.75 -10.73 -14.42
N PHE A 85 -4.99 -10.45 -13.13
CA PHE A 85 -5.01 -11.42 -12.03
C PHE A 85 -6.23 -11.16 -11.14
N PRO A 86 -7.44 -11.52 -11.61
CA PRO A 86 -8.69 -11.14 -10.97
C PRO A 86 -8.96 -11.93 -9.69
N ASP A 87 -8.31 -13.10 -9.52
CA ASP A 87 -8.44 -13.88 -8.30
C ASP A 87 -7.17 -14.70 -7.98
N ILE A 88 -7.03 -15.04 -6.70
CA ILE A 88 -5.92 -15.80 -6.13
C ILE A 88 -6.45 -16.78 -5.09
N ILE A 89 -6.00 -18.03 -5.12
CA ILE A 89 -6.39 -19.02 -4.14
C ILE A 89 -5.52 -18.87 -2.88
N LEU A 90 -6.04 -18.19 -1.85
CA LEU A 90 -5.30 -17.96 -0.60
C LEU A 90 -4.89 -19.26 0.10
N ALA A 91 -5.70 -20.32 -0.03
CA ALA A 91 -5.42 -21.63 0.56
C ALA A 91 -4.10 -22.24 0.05
N GLU A 92 -3.74 -22.01 -1.20
CA GLU A 92 -2.46 -22.48 -1.76
C GLU A 92 -1.28 -21.68 -1.20
N ILE A 93 -1.49 -20.38 -0.97
CA ILE A 93 -0.47 -19.48 -0.45
C ILE A 93 -0.23 -19.74 1.03
N THR A 94 -1.29 -19.98 1.81
CA THR A 94 -1.18 -20.38 3.21
C THR A 94 -0.55 -21.76 3.36
N ALA A 95 -0.90 -22.72 2.51
CA ALA A 95 -0.24 -24.03 2.45
C ALA A 95 1.26 -23.92 2.13
N ASN A 96 1.68 -22.89 1.37
CA ASN A 96 3.10 -22.59 1.11
C ASN A 96 3.81 -21.90 2.31
N GLY A 97 3.12 -21.71 3.45
CA GLY A 97 3.71 -21.20 4.67
C GLY A 97 3.65 -19.68 4.82
N PHE A 98 2.71 -19.01 4.16
CA PHE A 98 2.35 -17.61 4.42
C PHE A 98 1.09 -17.55 5.30
N PRO A 99 1.21 -17.40 6.63
CA PRO A 99 0.07 -17.48 7.52
C PRO A 99 -0.90 -16.29 7.40
N ASN A 100 -0.39 -15.11 7.00
CA ASN A 100 -1.14 -13.85 7.00
C ASN A 100 -1.23 -13.29 5.58
N VAL A 101 -2.28 -13.66 4.86
CA VAL A 101 -2.50 -13.25 3.47
C VAL A 101 -3.89 -12.64 3.27
N TYR A 102 -3.94 -11.56 2.51
CA TYR A 102 -5.17 -10.79 2.28
C TYR A 102 -5.34 -10.47 0.79
N LYS A 103 -6.58 -10.28 0.35
CA LYS A 103 -6.90 -9.80 -0.99
C LYS A 103 -7.40 -8.36 -0.92
N ALA A 104 -6.99 -7.56 -1.89
CA ALA A 104 -7.53 -6.24 -2.14
C ALA A 104 -7.89 -6.13 -3.62
N SER A 105 -9.08 -5.64 -3.93
CA SER A 105 -9.52 -5.36 -5.31
C SER A 105 -9.14 -3.96 -5.78
N ASN A 106 -8.78 -3.07 -4.86
CA ASN A 106 -8.43 -1.69 -5.16
C ASN A 106 -7.51 -1.10 -4.07
N ASN A 107 -6.99 0.11 -4.32
CA ASN A 107 -6.07 0.80 -3.42
C ASN A 107 -6.71 1.13 -2.05
N GLU A 108 -8.00 1.46 -2.02
CA GLU A 108 -8.71 1.76 -0.77
C GLU A 108 -8.74 0.54 0.15
N LYS A 109 -9.00 -0.63 -0.40
CA LYS A 109 -9.00 -1.89 0.35
C LYS A 109 -7.61 -2.25 0.84
N VAL A 110 -6.55 -1.95 0.06
CA VAL A 110 -5.16 -2.08 0.53
C VAL A 110 -4.94 -1.20 1.77
N ARG A 111 -5.38 0.06 1.73
CA ARG A 111 -5.24 1.00 2.85
C ARG A 111 -6.02 0.53 4.09
N GLU A 112 -7.26 0.09 3.92
CA GLU A 112 -8.08 -0.43 5.01
C GLU A 112 -7.39 -1.61 5.72
N ILE A 113 -6.92 -2.59 4.94
CA ILE A 113 -6.24 -3.78 5.48
C ILE A 113 -4.90 -3.39 6.11
N MET A 114 -4.13 -2.53 5.45
CA MET A 114 -2.86 -2.01 5.96
C MET A 114 -3.04 -1.36 7.33
N LEU A 115 -4.01 -0.46 7.47
CA LEU A 115 -4.32 0.19 8.73
C LEU A 115 -4.81 -0.81 9.79
N GLY A 116 -5.65 -1.78 9.40
CA GLY A 116 -6.09 -2.83 10.33
C GLY A 116 -4.97 -3.73 10.86
N ILE A 117 -3.89 -3.91 10.09
CA ILE A 117 -2.73 -4.72 10.49
C ILE A 117 -1.69 -3.89 11.27
N LEU A 118 -1.47 -2.65 10.85
CA LEU A 118 -0.33 -1.84 11.32
C LEU A 118 -0.70 -0.75 12.34
N ALA A 119 -1.97 -0.37 12.47
CA ALA A 119 -2.38 0.59 13.49
C ALA A 119 -2.33 -0.08 14.87
N GLU A 120 -1.37 0.33 15.70
CA GLU A 120 -1.40 0.09 17.14
C GLU A 120 -2.60 0.86 17.70
N GLU A 121 -3.58 0.14 18.27
CA GLU A 121 -4.84 0.64 18.87
C GLU A 121 -5.20 2.10 18.57
N GLY A 122 -5.93 2.30 17.48
CA GLY A 122 -6.50 3.59 17.11
C GLY A 122 -5.76 4.24 15.96
N LEU A 123 -6.48 4.40 14.85
CA LEU A 123 -6.06 5.30 13.78
C LEU A 123 -5.70 6.65 14.42
N PRO A 124 -4.53 7.26 14.13
CA PRO A 124 -4.35 8.64 14.49
C PRO A 124 -5.52 9.41 13.88
N PRO A 125 -6.19 10.29 14.67
CA PRO A 125 -7.31 11.05 14.17
C PRO A 125 -6.88 11.72 12.88
N ARG A 126 -7.73 11.65 11.83
CA ARG A 126 -7.51 12.38 10.60
C ARG A 126 -7.11 13.80 11.01
N THR A 127 -5.92 14.22 10.64
CA THR A 127 -5.58 15.63 10.64
C THR A 127 -6.53 16.25 9.63
N GLU A 128 -7.64 16.80 10.13
CA GLU A 128 -8.43 17.78 9.41
C GLU A 128 -7.49 18.95 9.20
N VAL A 129 -6.63 18.87 8.18
CA VAL A 129 -5.96 20.06 7.68
C VAL A 129 -7.07 20.81 6.98
N PRO A 130 -7.59 21.92 7.54
CA PRO A 130 -8.53 22.74 6.82
C PRO A 130 -7.75 23.19 5.58
N HIS A 131 -8.26 22.94 4.38
CA HIS A 131 -7.66 23.55 3.21
C HIS A 131 -7.69 25.06 3.45
N PRO A 132 -6.56 25.77 3.58
CA PRO A 132 -6.59 27.20 3.64
C PRO A 132 -6.66 27.64 2.19
N VAL A 133 -7.87 27.71 1.65
CA VAL A 133 -8.13 28.68 0.59
C VAL A 133 -8.98 29.76 1.25
N PRO A 134 -8.35 30.83 1.79
CA PRO A 134 -9.09 32.06 2.00
C PRO A 134 -9.62 32.46 0.63
N ILE A 135 -10.94 32.39 0.45
CA ILE A 135 -11.58 33.04 -0.68
C ILE A 135 -11.25 34.52 -0.53
N SER A 136 -10.43 35.08 -1.45
CA SER A 136 -10.07 36.49 -1.39
C SER A 136 -11.32 37.36 -1.46
N GLN A 137 -11.30 38.53 -0.82
CA GLN A 137 -12.44 39.46 -0.81
C GLN A 137 -12.92 39.81 -2.23
N GLU A 138 -12.02 39.77 -3.21
CA GLU A 138 -12.32 39.92 -4.64
C GLU A 138 -13.33 38.88 -5.13
N VAL A 139 -13.15 37.60 -4.77
CA VAL A 139 -14.07 36.52 -5.18
C VAL A 139 -15.42 36.62 -4.46
N GLN A 140 -15.44 37.07 -3.19
CA GLN A 140 -16.71 37.36 -2.49
C GLN A 140 -17.47 38.53 -3.14
N SER A 141 -16.76 39.57 -3.57
CA SER A 141 -17.39 40.73 -4.23
C SER A 141 -17.97 40.40 -5.61
N ALA A 142 -17.39 39.43 -6.33
CA ALA A 142 -17.88 38.97 -7.64
C ALA A 142 -19.14 38.08 -7.54
N LEU A 143 -19.38 37.47 -6.37
CA LEU A 143 -20.55 36.61 -6.09
C LEU A 143 -21.75 37.38 -5.52
N SER A 144 -21.59 38.69 -5.29
CA SER A 144 -22.68 39.56 -4.85
C SER A 144 -23.61 39.85 -6.03
N PRO A 145 -24.94 39.66 -5.92
CA PRO A 145 -25.87 40.02 -6.99
C PRO A 145 -25.78 41.52 -7.26
N ARG A 146 -25.61 41.91 -8.54
CA ARG A 146 -25.62 43.32 -8.94
C ARG A 146 -26.98 43.93 -8.59
N PRO A 147 -27.03 45.09 -7.92
CA PRO A 147 -28.30 45.80 -7.73
C PRO A 147 -28.82 46.28 -9.10
N GLU A 148 -30.14 46.24 -9.25
CA GLU A 148 -30.88 46.74 -10.43
C GLU A 148 -30.71 48.25 -10.65
#